data_AF-A0A916CV17-F1
#
_entry.id   AF-A0A916CV17-F1
#
_cell.length_a   1.000
_cell.length_b   1.000
_cell.length_c   1.000
_cell.angle_alpha   90.00
_cell.angle_beta   90.00
_cell.angle_gamma   90.00
#
_symmetry.space_group_name_H-M   'P 1'
#
loop_
_entity.id
_entity.type
_entity.pdbx_description
1 polymer ?
#
loop_
_entity_poly.entity_id
_entity_poly.type
_entity_poly.pdbx_seq_one_letter_code
_entity_poly.pdbx_strand_id
1 'polypeptide(L)' 'MSCGHCVQQVKNIIEKQTGVIQAEVNLTEKQASVKFDEKATSLDIIKSAINQSELFKTK' A
#
# COMPACT_ATOMS: atom_id res chain seq x y z
N MET A 1 1.34 10.90 5.90
CA MET A 1 1.96 9.79 6.68
C MET A 1 2.67 10.39 7.88
N SER A 2 2.03 10.38 9.05
CA SER A 2 2.56 11.09 10.24
C SER A 2 2.73 10.18 11.47
N CYS A 3 2.38 8.89 11.41
CA CYS A 3 2.52 7.96 12.52
C CYS A 3 2.82 6.55 12.01
N GLY A 4 3.65 5.78 12.72
CA GLY A 4 4.02 4.40 12.36
C GLY A 4 2.81 3.46 12.16
N HIS A 5 1.67 3.76 12.77
CA HIS A 5 0.40 3.06 12.53
C HIS A 5 -0.08 3.14 11.07
N CYS A 6 0.07 4.28 10.40
CA CYS A 6 -0.33 4.42 9.01
C CYS A 6 0.52 3.52 8.10
N VAL A 7 1.79 3.30 8.43
CA VAL A 7 2.73 2.50 7.62
C VAL A 7 2.32 1.04 7.62
N GLN A 8 2.06 0.49 8.80
CA GLN A 8 1.62 -0.91 8.91
C GLN A 8 0.27 -1.12 8.25
N GLN A 9 -0.66 -0.15 8.36
CA GLN A 9 -1.93 -0.24 7.65
C GLN A 9 -1.73 -0.21 6.13
N VAL A 10 -0.92 0.72 5.58
CA VAL A 10 -0.63 0.76 4.14
C VAL A 10 -0.02 -0.57 3.67
N LYS A 11 0.96 -1.11 4.41
CA LYS A 11 1.55 -2.43 4.11
C LYS A 11 0.48 -3.52 4.04
N ASN A 12 -0.39 -3.62 5.06
CA ASN A 12 -1.47 -4.60 5.09
C ASN A 12 -2.49 -4.42 3.95
N ILE A 13 -2.84 -3.18 3.59
CA ILE A 13 -3.78 -2.92 2.50
C ILE A 13 -3.22 -3.39 1.17
N ILE A 14 -1.93 -3.17 0.94
CA ILE A 14 -1.22 -3.62 -0.25
C ILE A 14 -1.11 -5.14 -0.25
N GLU A 15 -0.70 -5.78 0.85
CA GLU A 15 -0.59 -7.25 0.95
C GLU A 15 -1.94 -7.96 0.79
N LYS A 16 -3.05 -7.29 1.09
CA LYS A 16 -4.40 -7.82 0.85
C LYS A 16 -4.86 -7.72 -0.60
N GLN A 17 -4.15 -6.99 -1.47
CA GLN A 17 -4.52 -6.92 -2.88
C GLN A 17 -4.21 -8.23 -3.59
N THR A 18 -5.18 -8.72 -4.34
CA THR A 18 -5.01 -9.90 -5.19
C THR A 18 -3.86 -9.65 -6.17
N GLY A 19 -2.93 -10.60 -6.25
CA GLY A 19 -1.75 -10.50 -7.11
C GLY A 19 -0.54 -9.85 -6.44
N VAL A 20 -0.65 -9.32 -5.23
CA VAL A 20 0.54 -8.87 -4.48
C VAL A 20 1.26 -10.08 -3.87
N ILE A 21 2.55 -10.15 -4.10
CA ILE A 21 3.45 -11.21 -3.60
C ILE A 21 4.14 -10.73 -2.32
N GLN A 22 4.59 -9.47 -2.31
CA GLN A 22 5.30 -8.89 -1.18
C GLN A 22 5.12 -7.37 -1.17
N ALA A 23 4.95 -6.76 0.00
CA ALA A 23 4.96 -5.31 0.15
C ALA A 23 5.86 -4.88 1.30
N GLU A 24 6.60 -3.81 1.08
CA GLU A 24 7.52 -3.22 2.03
C GLU A 24 7.32 -1.71 2.03
N VAL A 25 7.20 -1.10 3.21
CA VAL A 25 6.94 0.34 3.33
C VAL A 25 7.99 0.93 4.25
N ASN A 26 8.76 1.87 3.70
CA ASN A 26 9.82 2.57 4.40
C ASN A 26 9.35 3.98 4.75
N LEU A 27 9.10 4.22 6.05
CA LEU A 27 8.66 5.52 6.54
C LEU A 27 9.79 6.57 6.51
N THR A 28 11.03 6.15 6.75
CA THR A 28 12.21 7.02 6.77
C THR A 28 12.42 7.65 5.41
N GLU A 29 12.31 6.83 4.35
CA GLU A 29 12.46 7.28 2.96
C GLU A 29 11.13 7.74 2.33
N LYS A 30 10.00 7.56 3.03
CA LYS A 30 8.64 7.83 2.52
C LYS A 30 8.35 7.09 1.20
N GLN A 31 8.87 5.87 1.08
CA GLN A 31 8.75 5.04 -0.13
C GLN A 31 8.08 3.69 0.21
N ALA A 32 7.35 3.14 -0.75
CA ALA A 32 6.76 1.81 -0.64
C ALA A 32 7.18 0.96 -1.85
N SER A 33 7.76 -0.20 -1.58
CA SER A 33 8.19 -1.19 -2.55
C SER A 33 7.20 -2.33 -2.57
N VAL A 34 6.61 -2.63 -3.74
CA VAL A 34 5.60 -3.68 -3.87
C VAL A 34 6.02 -4.63 -4.99
N LYS A 35 6.11 -5.92 -4.67
CA LYS A 35 6.18 -6.99 -5.66
C LYS A 35 4.77 -7.52 -5.89
N PHE A 36 4.35 -7.48 -7.13
CA PHE A 36 3.06 -7.98 -7.56
C PHE A 36 3.20 -8.67 -8.91
N ASP A 37 2.25 -9.55 -9.21
CA ASP A 37 2.11 -10.17 -10.50
C ASP A 37 1.40 -9.21 -11.46
N GLU A 38 2.09 -8.78 -12.51
CA GLU A 38 1.59 -7.80 -13.49
C GLU A 38 0.40 -8.33 -14.31
N LYS A 39 0.13 -9.64 -14.30
CA LYS A 39 -1.06 -10.22 -14.96
C LYS A 39 -2.29 -10.18 -14.05
N ALA A 40 -2.09 -10.25 -12.73
CA ALA A 40 -3.17 -10.24 -11.75
C ALA A 40 -3.51 -8.83 -11.24
N THR A 41 -2.55 -7.90 -11.22
CA THR A 41 -2.76 -6.53 -10.77
C THR A 41 -1.78 -5.55 -11.41
N SER A 42 -1.97 -4.26 -11.16
CA SER A 42 -1.14 -3.19 -11.72
C SER A 42 -0.85 -2.12 -10.67
N LEU A 43 0.23 -1.38 -10.89
CA LEU A 43 0.64 -0.26 -10.03
C LEU A 43 -0.50 0.75 -9.79
N ASP A 44 -1.33 1.00 -10.80
CA ASP A 44 -2.47 1.92 -10.70
C ASP A 44 -3.56 1.43 -9.74
N ILE A 45 -3.87 0.12 -9.79
CA ILE A 45 -4.83 -0.52 -8.89
C ILE A 45 -4.31 -0.46 -7.45
N ILE A 46 -3.03 -0.75 -7.25
CA ILE A 46 -2.40 -0.71 -5.93
C ILE A 46 -2.41 0.72 -5.38
N LYS A 47 -2.05 1.73 -6.19
CA LYS A 47 -2.12 3.15 -5.80
C LYS A 47 -3.55 3.56 -5.44
N SER A 48 -4.52 3.17 -6.26
CA SER A 48 -5.94 3.43 -6.01
C SER A 48 -6.42 2.79 -4.72
N ALA A 49 -6.02 1.54 -4.44
CA ALA A 49 -6.37 0.85 -3.19
C ALA A 49 -5.81 1.56 -1.95
N ILE A 50 -4.59 2.08 -2.01
CA ILE A 50 -3.99 2.86 -0.92
C ILE A 50 -4.77 4.17 -0.71
N ASN A 51 -5.08 4.89 -1.80
CA ASN A 51 -5.78 6.18 -1.75
C ASN A 51 -7.25 6.05 -1.32
N GLN A 52 -7.90 4.95 -1.69
CA GLN A 52 -9.27 4.64 -1.27
C GLN A 52 -9.37 4.05 0.13
N SER A 53 -8.26 3.54 0.67
CA SER A 53 -8.26 3.07 2.04
C SER A 53 -8.57 4.23 2.98
N GLU A 54 -9.36 3.94 4.01
CA GLU A 54 -9.90 4.94 4.94
C GLU A 54 -8.82 5.71 5.73
N LEU A 55 -7.54 5.37 5.53
CA LEU A 55 -6.35 6.07 6.01
C LEU A 55 -6.29 7.57 5.65
N PHE A 56 -6.89 7.98 4.54
CA PHE A 56 -6.91 9.38 4.09
C PHE A 56 -8.29 10.03 4.26
N LYS A 57 -9.29 9.32 4.81
CA LYS A 57 -10.66 9.85 4.98
C LYS A 57 -10.90 10.57 6.30
N THR A 58 -9.88 10.74 7.14
CA THR A 58 -10.02 11.48 8.39
C THR A 58 -10.16 12.97 8.08
N LYS A 59 -11.39 13.47 8.28
CA LYS A 59 -11.72 14.88 8.48
C LYS A 59 -10.87 15.51 9.60
#